data_AF-A0A523RVZ3-F1
#
_entry.id   AF-A0A523RVZ3-F1
#
_cell.length_a   1.000
_cell.length_b   1.000
_cell.length_c   1.000
_cell.angle_alpha   90.00
_cell.angle_beta   90.00
_cell.angle_gamma   90.00
#
_symmetry.space_group_name_H-M   'P 1'
#
loop_
_entity.id
_entity.type
_entity.pdbx_description
1 polymer ?
#
loop_
_entity_poly.entity_id
_entity_poly.type
_entity_poly.pdbx_seq_one_letter_code
_entity_poly.pdbx_strand_id
1 'polypeptide(L)' 'MLYKTEGIVLKRMEYEEADKIVNIFTKDYGKITAIAKGVRKTKSKFGSSLEILT' A
#
# COMPACT_ATOMS: atom_id res chain seq x y z
N MET A 1 3.27 15.28 -11.51
CA MET A 1 1.87 15.29 -11.04
C MET A 1 1.70 14.20 -10.00
N LEU A 2 1.14 14.55 -8.83
CA LEU A 2 0.81 13.60 -7.76
C LEU A 2 -0.69 13.36 -7.81
N TYR A 3 -1.10 12.10 -7.94
CA TYR A 3 -2.51 11.70 -7.89
C TYR A 3 -2.82 11.20 -6.48
N LYS A 4 -3.79 11.82 -5.82
CA LYS A 4 -4.30 11.41 -4.52
C LYS A 4 -5.74 10.94 -4.71
N THR A 5 -6.01 9.72 -4.28
CA THR A 5 -7.34 9.10 -4.32
C THR A 5 -7.50 8.26 -3.06
N GLU A 6 -8.74 8.08 -2.63
CA GLU A 6 -9.07 7.20 -1.51
C GLU A 6 -9.24 5.77 -2.02
N GLY A 7 -8.69 4.82 -1.28
CA GLY A 7 -8.80 3.41 -1.62
C GLY A 7 -8.58 2.49 -0.44
N ILE A 8 -9.11 1.28 -0.58
CA ILE A 8 -9.05 0.21 0.42
C ILE A 8 -8.04 -0.83 -0.04
N VAL A 9 -7.16 -1.24 0.86
CA VAL A 9 -6.19 -2.31 0.59
C VAL A 9 -6.93 -3.65 0.67
N LEU A 10 -7.01 -4.36 -0.45
CA LEU A 10 -7.64 -5.68 -0.55
C LEU A 10 -6.67 -6.81 -0.22
N LYS A 11 -5.41 -6.70 -0.64
CA LYS A 11 -4.40 -7.75 -0.45
C LYS A 11 -3.02 -7.14 -0.33
N ARG A 12 -2.22 -7.66 0.60
CA ARG A 12 -0.78 -7.40 0.71
C ARG A 12 -0.01 -8.68 0.47
N MET A 13 1.06 -8.63 -0.29
CA MET A 13 1.99 -9.72 -0.52
C MET A 13 3.40 -9.19 -0.28
N GLU A 14 4.22 -9.95 0.43
CA GLU A 14 5.62 -9.62 0.62
C GLU A 14 6.35 -9.85 -0.70
N TYR A 15 7.12 -8.84 -1.13
CA TYR A 15 7.88 -8.89 -2.37
C TYR A 15 9.32 -8.54 -2.03
N GLU A 16 10.23 -9.49 -2.16
CA GLU A 16 11.64 -9.34 -1.73
C GLU A 16 11.80 -8.92 -0.25
N GLU A 17 13.04 -8.65 0.18
CA GLU A 17 13.35 -8.41 1.59
C GLU A 17 12.81 -7.08 2.15
N ALA A 18 12.43 -6.12 1.29
CA ALA A 18 12.06 -4.77 1.71
C ALA A 18 10.81 -4.18 1.05
N ASP A 19 10.24 -4.87 0.06
CA ASP A 19 9.15 -4.36 -0.75
C ASP A 19 7.85 -5.14 -0.46
N LYS A 20 6.71 -4.53 -0.78
CA LYS A 20 5.40 -5.18 -0.65
C LYS A 20 4.56 -4.87 -1.87
N ILE A 21 3.93 -5.89 -2.45
CA ILE A 21 2.89 -5.71 -3.46
C ILE A 21 1.56 -5.53 -2.73
N VAL A 22 0.86 -4.44 -3.02
CA VAL A 22 -0.46 -4.14 -2.47
C VAL A 22 -1.48 -3.97 -3.59
N ASN A 23 -2.61 -4.66 -3.45
CA ASN A 23 -3.79 -4.45 -4.28
C ASN A 23 -4.70 -3.47 -3.56
N ILE A 24 -4.96 -2.33 -4.18
CA ILE A 24 -5.76 -1.24 -3.65
C ILE A 24 -6.99 -1.08 -4.54
N PHE A 25 -8.19 -1.15 -3.98
CA PHE A 25 -9.38 -0.73 -4.67
C PHE A 25 -9.63 0.75 -4.38
N THR A 26 -9.40 1.58 -5.39
CA THR A 26 -9.63 3.02 -5.34
C THR A 26 -11.02 3.37 -5.84
N LYS A 27 -11.60 4.43 -5.30
CA LYS A 27 -12.94 4.90 -5.70
C LYS A 27 -12.96 5.39 -7.16
N ASP A 28 -11.91 6.09 -7.57
CA ASP A 28 -11.89 6.82 -8.84
C ASP A 28 -11.28 6.00 -10.00
N TYR A 29 -10.42 5.02 -9.70
CA TYR A 29 -9.67 4.26 -10.71
C TYR A 29 -9.89 2.74 -10.59
N GLY A 30 -10.75 2.29 -9.67
CA GLY A 30 -11.00 0.88 -9.43
C GLY A 30 -9.79 0.16 -8.83
N LYS A 31 -9.59 -1.10 -9.22
CA LYS A 31 -8.53 -1.96 -8.66
C LYS A 31 -7.16 -1.62 -9.25
N ILE A 32 -6.27 -1.08 -8.42
CA ILE A 32 -4.87 -0.80 -8.73
C ILE A 32 -3.97 -1.82 -8.01
N THR A 33 -2.94 -2.31 -8.70
CA THR A 33 -1.84 -3.06 -8.08
C THR A 33 -0.62 -2.15 -7.98
N ALA A 34 -0.08 -1.96 -6.79
CA ALA A 34 1.08 -1.10 -6.56
C ALA A 34 2.17 -1.83 -5.79
N ILE A 35 3.44 -1.51 -6.08
CA ILE A 35 4.60 -2.00 -5.35
C ILE A 35 5.03 -0.89 -4.38
N ALA A 36 4.82 -1.13 -3.09
CA ALA A 36 5.37 -0.29 -2.04
C ALA A 36 6.84 -0.68 -1.84
N LYS A 37 7.75 0.10 -2.45
CA LYS A 37 9.19 -0.10 -2.29
C LYS A 37 9.69 0.46 -0.96
N GLY A 38 10.52 -0.30 -0.23
CA GLY A 38 11.21 0.16 0.98
C GLY A 38 10.36 0.23 2.26
N VAL A 39 9.30 -0.57 2.38
CA VAL A 39 8.39 -0.55 3.54
C VAL A 39 9.08 -0.97 4.84
N ARG A 40 10.16 -1.78 4.76
CA ARG A 40 10.93 -2.25 5.92
C ARG A 40 11.95 -1.25 6.47
N LYS A 41 12.18 -0.10 5.83
CA LYS A 41 12.94 0.98 6.46
C LYS A 41 12.05 1.65 7.52
N THR A 42 12.36 1.41 8.78
CA THR A 42 11.75 1.83 10.07
C THR A 42 11.46 3.36 10.23
N LYS A 43 11.54 4.16 9.16
CA LYS A 43 11.12 5.57 9.09
C LYS A 43 9.89 5.80 8.17
N SER A 44 9.23 4.75 7.70
CA SER A 44 8.08 4.86 6.82
C SER A 44 6.83 5.28 7.59
N LYS A 45 6.26 6.46 7.28
CA LYS A 45 4.92 6.91 7.74
C LYS A 45 3.78 5.92 7.41
N PHE A 46 4.06 4.87 6.63
CA PHE A 46 3.12 3.81 6.29
C PHE A 46 3.14 2.61 7.24
N GLY A 47 4.10 2.51 8.17
CA GLY A 47 4.19 1.39 9.12
C GLY A 47 2.97 1.29 10.02
N SER A 48 2.45 2.43 10.49
CA SER A 48 1.33 2.50 11.43
C SER A 48 -0.04 2.66 10.78
N SER A 49 -0.13 3.06 9.50
CA SER A 49 -1.40 3.28 8.80
C SER A 49 -1.90 2.06 8.02
N LEU A 50 -1.16 0.95 8.07
CA LEU A 50 -1.47 -0.32 7.40
C LEU A 50 -1.85 -1.43 8.40
N GLU A 51 -2.15 -1.07 9.64
CA GLU A 51 -2.87 -1.97 10.54
C GLU A 51 -4.33 -2.05 10.09
N ILE A 52 -4.80 -3.29 9.90
CA ILE A 52 -6.19 -3.60 9.64
C ILE A 52 -6.98 -3.12 10.87
N LEU A 53 -8.03 -2.32 10.63
CA LEU A 53 -8.97 -1.87 11.65
C LEU A 53 -9.44 -3.08 12.48
N THR A 54 -9.17 -3.04 13.78
CA THR A 54 -10.12 -3.55 14.79
C THR A 54 -11.31 -2.62 14.84
#